data_AF-A0A6B0VL51-F1
#
_entry.id   AF-A0A6B0VL51-F1
#
_cell.length_a   1.000
_cell.length_b   1.000
_cell.length_c   1.000
_cell.angle_alpha   90.00
_cell.angle_beta   90.00
_cell.angle_gamma   90.00
#
_symmetry.space_group_name_H-M   'P 1'
#
loop_
_entity.id
_entity.type
_entity.pdbx_description
1 polymer ?
#
loop_
_entity_poly.entity_id
_entity_poly.type
_entity_poly.pdbx_seq_one_letter_code
_entity_poly.pdbx_strand_id
1 'polypeptide(L)'
;MSDEQDNFTVGGFSEWQRGEQQREPDEVLPHSGYVRDDQIDRQMSVRAIHHDTDRWDGDAPANYLGVQKNKDILSVEGGQTARQALETGDTVTLKHFIGDPDQQHDLANLQAIHRLEKIVNGPAPVIVVLGKMGAGKSDFAGLIGEVRNHLVDGHMKVASNIQTLRRNDDWVREDGAVHDGWVTNFPLLSEWVEQDGEPVRVEDGEVVRREQSPKLFVGDEFSSAGSGSGEQAHLVRKLMGPLVFKIRKYNGALIYIGHDESSIHPMLWRVGTIIKKVDKKTALIADRISNGNLQDVEKLPLNGIPKTNWNMATEEASDWSWTAPSTEDEAGDPLNDDDAKKAFMWTLKACRDEGMSPNQASQFVPFSHTTVYDWYDDYDEGGEKRNWVETVDQVIA
;
A
#
# COMPACT_ATOMS: atom_id res chain seq x y z
N MET A 1 -3.31 9.74 -22.76
CA MET A 1 -2.67 11.07 -22.64
C MET A 1 -3.65 12.23 -22.85
N SER A 2 -4.91 12.03 -23.30
CA SER A 2 -5.93 13.11 -23.41
C SER A 2 -6.57 13.48 -22.07
N ASP A 3 -6.89 12.49 -21.24
CA ASP A 3 -7.82 12.70 -20.13
C ASP A 3 -7.25 13.59 -19.01
N GLU A 4 -5.94 13.56 -18.75
CA GLU A 4 -5.30 14.42 -17.74
C GLU A 4 -5.22 15.90 -18.17
N GLN A 5 -4.97 16.17 -19.45
CA GLN A 5 -4.93 17.55 -19.96
C GLN A 5 -6.33 18.16 -20.08
N ASP A 6 -7.30 17.36 -20.54
CA ASP A 6 -8.69 17.81 -20.62
C ASP A 6 -9.26 18.10 -19.21
N ASN A 7 -8.88 17.31 -18.20
CA ASN A 7 -9.28 17.53 -16.81
C ASN A 7 -8.64 18.79 -16.19
N PHE A 8 -7.36 19.06 -16.45
CA PHE A 8 -6.67 20.26 -15.93
C PHE A 8 -7.30 21.55 -16.44
N THR A 9 -7.71 21.57 -17.72
CA THR A 9 -8.21 22.77 -18.39
C THR A 9 -9.62 23.14 -17.91
N VAL A 10 -10.46 22.13 -17.62
CA VAL A 10 -11.85 22.31 -17.17
C VAL A 10 -11.93 22.76 -15.71
N GLY A 11 -11.09 22.15 -14.85
CA GLY A 11 -10.97 22.55 -13.43
C GLY A 11 -10.49 23.99 -13.30
N GLY A 12 -9.41 24.35 -14.02
CA GLY A 12 -8.90 25.72 -13.99
C GLY A 12 -9.90 26.77 -14.50
N PHE A 13 -10.70 26.42 -15.51
CA PHE A 13 -11.72 27.34 -16.02
C PHE A 13 -12.89 27.57 -15.04
N SER A 14 -13.31 26.53 -14.31
CA SER A 14 -14.33 26.65 -13.26
C SER A 14 -13.82 27.44 -12.04
N GLU A 15 -12.57 27.25 -11.63
CA GLU A 15 -11.94 28.00 -10.55
C GLU A 15 -11.84 29.50 -10.90
N TRP A 16 -11.54 29.82 -12.17
CA TRP A 16 -11.54 31.20 -12.64
C TRP A 16 -12.92 31.86 -12.51
N GLN A 17 -14.00 31.18 -12.93
CA GLN A 17 -15.36 31.72 -12.81
C GLN A 17 -15.77 32.00 -11.36
N ARG A 18 -15.15 31.28 -10.41
CA ARG A 18 -15.34 31.46 -8.96
C ARG A 18 -14.41 32.53 -8.36
N GLY A 19 -13.47 33.07 -9.14
CA GLY A 19 -12.51 34.08 -8.72
C GLY A 19 -11.30 33.52 -7.96
N GLU A 20 -10.98 32.24 -8.13
CA GLU A 20 -9.99 31.50 -7.31
C GLU A 20 -8.62 31.34 -7.99
N GLN A 21 -8.39 31.96 -9.15
CA GLN A 21 -7.13 31.84 -9.91
C GLN A 21 -6.15 33.02 -9.77
N GLN A 22 -4.87 32.77 -10.11
CA GLN A 22 -3.79 33.77 -10.11
C GLN A 22 -3.88 34.80 -11.26
N ARG A 23 -4.65 34.52 -12.32
CA ARG A 23 -4.83 35.42 -13.46
C ARG A 23 -6.33 35.58 -13.73
N GLU A 24 -6.77 36.83 -13.87
CA GLU A 24 -8.08 37.17 -14.36
C GLU A 24 -8.00 37.39 -15.89
N PRO A 25 -8.53 36.46 -16.72
CA PRO A 25 -8.76 36.72 -18.14
C PRO A 25 -9.90 37.73 -18.33
N ASP A 26 -9.56 38.88 -18.92
CA ASP A 26 -10.51 39.93 -19.29
C ASP A 26 -11.36 39.55 -20.53
N GLU A 27 -10.96 38.50 -21.23
CA GLU A 27 -11.49 38.13 -22.54
C GLU A 27 -12.72 37.19 -22.49
N VAL A 28 -13.13 36.73 -21.30
CA VAL A 28 -14.18 35.71 -21.15
C VAL A 28 -15.23 36.14 -20.12
N LEU A 29 -16.52 35.92 -20.43
CA LEU A 29 -17.61 36.23 -19.50
C LEU A 29 -17.95 35.03 -18.62
N PRO A 30 -18.33 35.22 -17.34
CA PRO A 30 -18.61 34.14 -16.40
C PRO A 30 -19.69 33.12 -16.82
N HIS A 31 -20.62 33.47 -17.71
CA HIS A 31 -21.64 32.52 -18.21
C HIS A 31 -21.13 31.57 -19.29
N SER A 32 -19.92 31.78 -19.80
CA SER A 32 -19.31 30.95 -20.85
C SER A 32 -19.21 29.50 -20.38
N GLY A 33 -19.64 28.55 -21.21
CA GLY A 33 -19.62 27.11 -20.87
C GLY A 33 -20.92 26.58 -20.24
N TYR A 34 -21.76 27.47 -19.68
CA TYR A 34 -23.10 27.09 -19.15
C TYR A 34 -24.21 27.21 -20.20
N VAL A 35 -24.05 28.10 -21.17
CA VAL A 35 -25.03 28.35 -22.24
C VAL A 35 -24.43 27.88 -23.56
N ARG A 36 -25.12 26.98 -24.26
CA ARG A 36 -24.71 26.44 -25.57
C ARG A 36 -25.49 27.05 -26.75
N ASP A 37 -26.63 27.68 -26.49
CA ASP A 37 -27.41 28.38 -27.51
C ASP A 37 -26.78 29.74 -27.83
N ASP A 38 -26.31 29.90 -29.07
CA ASP A 38 -25.62 31.11 -29.54
C ASP A 38 -26.46 32.40 -29.39
N GLN A 39 -27.79 32.31 -29.50
CA GLN A 39 -28.65 33.49 -29.37
C GLN A 39 -28.77 33.92 -27.91
N ILE A 40 -28.91 32.96 -27.01
CA ILE A 40 -29.04 33.21 -25.57
C ILE A 40 -27.70 33.63 -24.98
N ASP A 41 -26.60 33.00 -25.38
CA ASP A 41 -25.23 33.38 -25.00
C ASP A 41 -24.94 34.84 -25.41
N ARG A 42 -25.22 35.19 -26.66
CA ARG A 42 -25.07 36.57 -27.14
C ARG A 42 -25.96 37.55 -26.37
N GLN A 43 -27.18 37.15 -26.03
CA GLN A 43 -28.07 37.99 -25.23
C GLN A 43 -27.51 38.22 -23.82
N MET A 44 -26.97 37.19 -23.17
CA MET A 44 -26.33 37.27 -21.86
C MET A 44 -25.07 38.12 -21.90
N SER A 45 -24.29 38.02 -22.98
CA SER A 45 -23.13 38.88 -23.23
C SER A 45 -23.51 40.36 -23.35
N VAL A 46 -24.56 40.68 -24.11
CA VAL A 46 -25.08 42.05 -24.22
C VAL A 46 -25.57 42.57 -22.87
N ARG A 47 -26.24 41.73 -22.07
CA ARG A 47 -26.67 42.08 -20.71
C ARG A 47 -25.50 42.32 -19.76
N ALA A 48 -24.40 41.57 -19.90
CA ALA A 48 -23.18 41.77 -19.13
C ALA A 48 -22.55 43.14 -19.42
N ILE A 49 -22.45 43.50 -20.70
CA ILE A 49 -21.87 44.79 -21.15
C ILE A 49 -22.72 45.98 -20.70
N HIS A 50 -24.05 45.85 -20.70
CA HIS A 50 -24.96 46.93 -20.36
C HIS A 50 -25.39 46.95 -18.89
N HIS A 51 -24.81 46.11 -18.05
CA HIS A 51 -25.08 46.15 -16.60
C HIS A 51 -24.38 47.36 -15.98
N ASP A 52 -25.15 48.42 -15.80
CA ASP A 52 -24.71 49.68 -15.21
C ASP A 52 -25.50 49.94 -13.93
N THR A 53 -24.86 49.80 -12.77
CA THR A 53 -25.50 49.95 -11.46
C THR A 53 -25.99 51.36 -11.19
N ASP A 54 -25.40 52.38 -11.83
CA ASP A 54 -25.72 53.79 -11.60
C ASP A 54 -27.02 54.22 -12.28
N ARG A 55 -27.55 53.38 -13.18
CA ARG A 55 -28.78 53.63 -13.94
C ARG A 55 -30.02 52.92 -13.38
N TRP A 56 -29.90 52.26 -12.24
CA TRP A 56 -31.02 51.56 -11.61
C TRP A 56 -31.77 52.47 -10.65
N ASP A 57 -33.10 52.44 -10.72
CA ASP A 57 -33.96 53.04 -9.72
C ASP A 57 -34.06 52.11 -8.49
N GLY A 58 -33.02 52.08 -7.65
CA GLY A 58 -32.97 51.31 -6.39
C GLY A 58 -31.68 50.49 -6.19
N ASP A 59 -31.74 49.49 -5.31
CA ASP A 59 -30.60 48.60 -5.03
C ASP A 59 -30.28 47.69 -6.23
N ALA A 60 -29.25 48.06 -6.98
CA ALA A 60 -28.76 47.28 -8.10
C ALA A 60 -27.87 46.11 -7.63
N PRO A 61 -28.03 44.90 -8.20
CA PRO A 61 -27.07 43.83 -7.99
C PRO A 61 -25.68 44.23 -8.47
N ALA A 62 -24.63 43.83 -7.74
CA ALA A 62 -23.24 44.21 -8.01
C ALA A 62 -22.73 43.81 -9.40
N ASN A 63 -23.34 42.80 -10.04
CA ASN A 63 -23.02 42.38 -11.39
C ASN A 63 -24.27 41.86 -12.11
N TYR A 64 -24.16 41.66 -13.43
CA TYR A 64 -25.27 41.18 -14.27
C TYR A 64 -25.77 39.79 -13.84
N LEU A 65 -24.91 38.94 -13.26
CA LEU A 65 -25.32 37.64 -12.71
C LEU A 65 -26.16 37.77 -11.45
N GLY A 66 -26.07 38.90 -10.74
CA GLY A 66 -26.88 39.20 -9.57
C GLY A 66 -28.35 39.46 -9.91
N VAL A 67 -28.66 39.80 -11.17
CA VAL A 67 -30.03 40.05 -11.65
C VAL A 67 -30.82 38.74 -11.71
N GLN A 68 -31.96 38.67 -11.01
CA GLN A 68 -32.74 37.43 -10.89
C GLN A 68 -33.10 36.80 -12.25
N LYS A 69 -33.56 37.60 -13.22
CA LYS A 69 -33.89 37.10 -14.56
C LYS A 69 -32.70 36.45 -15.28
N ASN A 70 -31.47 36.91 -15.02
CA ASN A 70 -30.27 36.33 -15.61
C ASN A 70 -29.91 35.00 -14.94
N LYS A 71 -30.12 34.89 -13.62
CA LYS A 71 -30.00 33.62 -12.88
C LYS A 71 -31.01 32.58 -13.36
N ASP A 72 -32.25 33.01 -13.61
CA ASP A 72 -33.31 32.12 -14.09
C ASP A 72 -32.97 31.56 -15.48
N ILE A 73 -32.47 32.41 -16.39
CA ILE A 73 -32.00 31.97 -17.72
C ILE A 73 -30.83 30.99 -17.59
N LEU A 74 -29.82 31.29 -16.76
CA LEU A 74 -28.69 30.40 -16.55
C LEU A 74 -29.09 29.05 -15.96
N SER A 75 -30.10 29.04 -15.08
CA SER A 75 -30.61 27.80 -14.49
C SER A 75 -31.30 26.92 -15.54
N VAL A 76 -32.05 27.53 -16.46
CA VAL A 76 -32.72 26.83 -17.56
C VAL A 76 -31.71 26.30 -18.58
N GLU A 77 -30.81 27.16 -19.08
CA GLU A 77 -29.82 26.80 -20.09
C GLU A 77 -28.75 25.86 -19.55
N GLY A 78 -28.29 26.10 -18.32
CA GLY A 78 -27.37 25.22 -17.62
C GLY A 78 -27.97 23.83 -17.39
N GLY A 79 -29.25 23.77 -17.01
CA GLY A 79 -29.97 22.50 -16.85
C GLY A 79 -30.14 21.72 -18.16
N GLN A 80 -30.36 22.41 -19.29
CA GLN A 80 -30.42 21.78 -20.61
C GLN A 80 -29.05 21.24 -21.03
N THR A 81 -28.00 22.06 -20.88
CA THR A 81 -26.62 21.69 -21.20
C THR A 81 -26.15 20.49 -20.36
N ALA A 82 -26.44 20.48 -19.05
CA ALA A 82 -26.11 19.36 -18.17
C ALA A 82 -26.89 18.08 -18.53
N ARG A 83 -28.18 18.19 -18.89
CA ARG A 83 -28.98 17.05 -19.33
C ARG A 83 -28.44 16.44 -20.62
N GLN A 84 -28.11 17.27 -21.60
CA GLN A 84 -27.50 16.81 -22.85
C GLN A 84 -26.15 16.13 -22.58
N ALA A 85 -25.33 16.68 -21.70
CA ALA A 85 -24.05 16.08 -21.32
C ALA A 85 -24.21 14.72 -20.63
N LEU A 86 -25.24 14.54 -19.80
CA LEU A 86 -25.60 13.22 -19.23
C LEU A 86 -26.04 12.24 -20.32
N GLU A 87 -26.83 12.68 -21.30
CA GLU A 87 -27.34 11.83 -22.38
C GLU A 87 -26.23 11.41 -23.37
N THR A 88 -25.24 12.27 -23.61
CA THR A 88 -24.14 12.00 -24.56
C THR A 88 -22.87 11.46 -23.89
N GLY A 89 -22.83 11.36 -22.56
CA GLY A 89 -21.64 10.95 -21.82
C GLY A 89 -20.50 11.99 -21.84
N ASP A 90 -20.83 13.27 -22.00
CA ASP A 90 -19.85 14.37 -21.97
C ASP A 90 -19.44 14.70 -20.53
N THR A 91 -18.51 13.89 -20.03
CA THR A 91 -17.98 13.98 -18.66
C THR A 91 -17.24 15.29 -18.38
N VAL A 92 -16.72 15.96 -19.43
CA VAL A 92 -16.02 17.24 -19.32
C VAL A 92 -17.00 18.35 -18.96
N THR A 93 -18.13 18.43 -19.67
CA THR A 93 -19.18 19.40 -19.35
C THR A 93 -19.76 19.14 -17.95
N LEU A 94 -19.99 17.88 -17.56
CA LEU A 94 -20.52 17.56 -16.23
C LEU A 94 -19.60 18.00 -15.08
N LYS A 95 -18.29 17.84 -15.25
CA LYS A 95 -17.29 18.31 -14.27
C LYS A 95 -17.32 19.83 -14.09
N HIS A 96 -17.52 20.58 -15.17
CA HIS A 96 -17.64 22.04 -15.14
C HIS A 96 -18.84 22.55 -14.32
N PHE A 97 -19.97 21.82 -14.34
CA PHE A 97 -21.18 22.21 -13.61
C PHE A 97 -21.10 21.99 -12.09
N ILE A 98 -20.35 20.98 -11.67
CA ILE A 98 -20.33 20.55 -10.26
C ILE A 98 -19.30 21.38 -9.48
N GLY A 99 -18.06 21.51 -10.00
CA GLY A 99 -16.90 22.24 -9.45
C GLY A 99 -16.58 21.97 -7.96
N ASP A 100 -15.34 21.69 -7.61
CA ASP A 100 -15.12 20.41 -6.91
C ASP A 100 -14.41 20.43 -5.53
N PRO A 101 -15.14 20.21 -4.41
CA PRO A 101 -14.56 19.84 -3.10
C PRO A 101 -14.28 18.34 -2.93
N ASP A 102 -14.97 17.47 -3.67
CA ASP A 102 -14.85 16.00 -3.57
C ASP A 102 -13.68 15.47 -4.44
N GLN A 103 -13.26 16.18 -5.49
CA GLN A 103 -12.14 15.79 -6.35
C GLN A 103 -10.78 15.91 -5.69
N GLN A 104 -10.54 16.81 -4.73
CA GLN A 104 -9.26 16.75 -4.00
C GLN A 104 -9.13 15.44 -3.23
N HIS A 105 -10.24 14.97 -2.65
CA HIS A 105 -10.29 13.70 -1.96
C HIS A 105 -10.22 12.52 -2.94
N ASP A 106 -10.97 12.52 -4.03
CA ASP A 106 -10.96 11.43 -5.01
C ASP A 106 -9.67 11.34 -5.81
N LEU A 107 -9.04 12.46 -6.18
CA LEU A 107 -7.71 12.48 -6.80
C LEU A 107 -6.63 12.02 -5.82
N ALA A 108 -6.69 12.44 -4.56
CA ALA A 108 -5.78 11.93 -3.54
C ALA A 108 -5.98 10.42 -3.32
N ASN A 109 -7.22 9.93 -3.30
CA ASN A 109 -7.54 8.51 -3.19
C ASN A 109 -6.97 7.72 -4.39
N LEU A 110 -7.17 8.20 -5.64
CA LEU A 110 -6.65 7.57 -6.85
C LEU A 110 -5.11 7.58 -6.91
N GLN A 111 -4.49 8.70 -6.54
CA GLN A 111 -3.03 8.80 -6.44
C GLN A 111 -2.47 7.88 -5.36
N ALA A 112 -3.16 7.75 -4.23
CA ALA A 112 -2.79 6.83 -3.17
C ALA A 112 -2.88 5.38 -3.65
N ILE A 113 -3.98 4.97 -4.30
CA ILE A 113 -4.15 3.63 -4.86
C ILE A 113 -3.06 3.33 -5.89
N HIS A 114 -2.82 4.23 -6.85
CA HIS A 114 -1.79 4.01 -7.87
C HIS A 114 -0.37 3.89 -7.29
N ARG A 115 -0.08 4.62 -6.19
CA ARG A 115 1.19 4.46 -5.47
C ARG A 115 1.26 3.15 -4.71
N LEU A 116 0.15 2.72 -4.09
CA LEU A 116 0.06 1.42 -3.45
C LEU A 116 0.26 0.29 -4.47
N GLU A 117 -0.34 0.38 -5.66
CA GLU A 117 -0.11 -0.57 -6.75
C GLU A 117 1.39 -0.74 -7.01
N LYS A 118 2.15 0.35 -7.14
CA LYS A 118 3.60 0.28 -7.34
C LYS A 118 4.33 -0.43 -6.21
N ILE A 119 3.92 -0.20 -4.96
CA ILE A 119 4.51 -0.85 -3.78
C ILE A 119 4.20 -2.34 -3.77
N VAL A 120 2.97 -2.73 -4.11
CA VAL A 120 2.53 -4.13 -4.05
C VAL A 120 2.82 -4.92 -5.33
N ASN A 121 3.25 -4.30 -6.43
CA ASN A 121 3.46 -4.95 -7.73
C ASN A 121 4.76 -5.80 -7.80
N GLY A 122 5.60 -5.78 -6.76
CA GLY A 122 6.81 -6.60 -6.71
C GLY A 122 6.53 -8.12 -6.65
N PRO A 123 7.52 -8.97 -7.00
CA PRO A 123 7.47 -10.39 -6.70
C PRO A 123 7.57 -10.58 -5.19
N ALA A 124 6.50 -11.10 -4.58
CA ALA A 124 6.43 -11.40 -3.15
C ALA A 124 6.77 -10.24 -2.20
N PRO A 125 5.95 -9.16 -2.19
CA PRO A 125 6.25 -7.97 -1.41
C PRO A 125 6.17 -8.24 0.10
N VAL A 126 7.17 -7.77 0.83
CA VAL A 126 7.14 -7.65 2.30
C VAL A 126 6.84 -6.19 2.63
N ILE A 127 5.78 -5.93 3.37
CA ILE A 127 5.34 -4.57 3.70
C ILE A 127 5.19 -4.46 5.20
N VAL A 128 5.85 -3.46 5.78
CA VAL A 128 5.85 -3.23 7.22
C VAL A 128 5.01 -2.00 7.52
N VAL A 129 3.85 -2.19 8.15
CA VAL A 129 2.92 -1.12 8.53
C VAL A 129 3.12 -0.75 9.99
N LEU A 130 3.58 0.49 10.22
CA LEU A 130 3.83 1.05 11.54
C LEU A 130 2.82 2.11 11.93
N GLY A 131 2.70 2.40 13.23
CA GLY A 131 1.85 3.49 13.72
C GLY A 131 1.27 3.24 15.10
N LYS A 132 0.88 4.33 15.76
CA LYS A 132 0.24 4.27 17.08
C LYS A 132 -1.09 3.50 17.03
N MET A 133 -1.55 3.02 18.18
CA MET A 133 -2.90 2.46 18.30
C MET A 133 -3.93 3.49 17.83
N GLY A 134 -4.95 3.04 17.09
CA GLY A 134 -5.98 3.90 16.51
C GLY A 134 -5.59 4.65 15.22
N ALA A 135 -4.33 4.55 14.75
CA ALA A 135 -3.90 5.17 13.48
C ALA A 135 -4.47 4.49 12.22
N GLY A 136 -5.21 3.39 12.36
CA GLY A 136 -5.83 2.66 11.24
C GLY A 136 -4.86 1.72 10.51
N LYS A 137 -3.96 1.04 11.23
CA LYS A 137 -2.99 0.11 10.62
C LYS A 137 -3.65 -1.11 10.00
N SER A 138 -4.52 -1.79 10.76
CA SER A 138 -5.16 -3.03 10.31
C SER A 138 -6.14 -2.76 9.15
N ASP A 139 -6.88 -1.66 9.19
CA ASP A 139 -7.70 -1.16 8.07
C ASP A 139 -6.84 -0.89 6.81
N PHE A 140 -5.69 -0.23 6.98
CA PHE A 140 -4.76 0.04 5.88
C PHE A 140 -4.09 -1.23 5.33
N ALA A 141 -3.77 -2.21 6.18
CA ALA A 141 -3.28 -3.52 5.76
C ALA A 141 -4.32 -4.26 4.90
N GLY A 142 -5.61 -4.17 5.27
CA GLY A 142 -6.71 -4.65 4.43
C GLY A 142 -6.73 -3.98 3.05
N LEU A 143 -6.56 -2.65 3.00
CA LEU A 143 -6.52 -1.91 1.74
C LEU A 143 -5.35 -2.35 0.84
N ILE A 144 -4.16 -2.52 1.41
CA ILE A 144 -2.99 -3.05 0.69
C ILE A 144 -3.31 -4.44 0.12
N GLY A 145 -3.96 -5.29 0.92
CA GLY A 145 -4.39 -6.62 0.49
C GLY A 145 -5.41 -6.58 -0.65
N GLU A 146 -6.36 -5.64 -0.64
CA GLU A 146 -7.32 -5.43 -1.72
C GLU A 146 -6.65 -5.02 -3.03
N VAL A 147 -5.74 -4.05 -2.97
CA VAL A 147 -4.98 -3.59 -4.14
C VAL A 147 -4.16 -4.75 -4.71
N ARG A 148 -3.46 -5.52 -3.87
CA ARG A 148 -2.72 -6.70 -4.34
C ARG A 148 -3.63 -7.77 -4.93
N ASN A 149 -4.77 -8.05 -4.29
CA ASN A 149 -5.75 -9.02 -4.79
C ASN A 149 -6.23 -8.64 -6.19
N HIS A 150 -6.45 -7.34 -6.44
CA HIS A 150 -6.82 -6.84 -7.77
C HIS A 150 -5.72 -7.05 -8.81
N LEU A 151 -4.45 -6.82 -8.46
CA LEU A 151 -3.31 -7.02 -9.37
C LEU A 151 -3.04 -8.48 -9.75
N VAL A 152 -3.53 -9.44 -8.96
CA VAL A 152 -3.42 -10.88 -9.23
C VAL A 152 -4.77 -11.50 -9.61
N ASP A 153 -5.63 -10.70 -10.25
CA ASP A 153 -6.93 -11.09 -10.81
C ASP A 153 -7.90 -11.73 -9.80
N GLY A 154 -7.75 -11.43 -8.52
CA GLY A 154 -8.61 -11.94 -7.45
C GLY A 154 -8.35 -13.39 -7.03
N HIS A 155 -7.28 -14.01 -7.54
CA HIS A 155 -6.94 -15.42 -7.25
C HIS A 155 -6.00 -15.59 -6.05
N MET A 156 -5.85 -14.56 -5.22
CA MET A 156 -4.95 -14.59 -4.07
C MET A 156 -5.58 -15.34 -2.89
N LYS A 157 -4.83 -16.26 -2.28
CA LYS A 157 -5.17 -16.85 -0.98
C LYS A 157 -4.75 -15.93 0.16
N VAL A 158 -5.65 -15.66 1.10
CA VAL A 158 -5.40 -14.76 2.24
C VAL A 158 -5.46 -15.53 3.55
N ALA A 159 -4.46 -15.32 4.41
CA ALA A 159 -4.47 -15.79 5.79
C ALA A 159 -4.02 -14.67 6.73
N SER A 160 -4.42 -14.74 8.00
CA SER A 160 -4.01 -13.78 9.02
C SER A 160 -4.13 -14.36 10.43
N ASN A 161 -3.49 -13.72 11.41
CA ASN A 161 -3.77 -14.00 12.82
C ASN A 161 -4.92 -13.15 13.40
N ILE A 162 -5.55 -12.30 12.59
CA ILE A 162 -6.71 -11.48 12.96
C ILE A 162 -7.96 -12.35 12.82
N GLN A 163 -8.56 -12.79 13.94
CA GLN A 163 -9.65 -13.76 13.91
C GLN A 163 -10.89 -13.20 13.20
N THR A 164 -11.19 -11.92 13.39
CA THR A 164 -12.38 -11.29 12.79
C THR A 164 -12.21 -10.89 11.32
N LEU A 165 -11.05 -11.13 10.70
CA LEU A 165 -10.83 -10.81 9.29
C LEU A 165 -11.60 -11.79 8.40
N ARG A 166 -12.76 -11.35 7.90
CA ARG A 166 -13.64 -12.18 7.05
C ARG A 166 -13.06 -12.59 5.70
N ARG A 167 -11.94 -11.97 5.30
CA ARG A 167 -11.28 -12.27 4.03
C ARG A 167 -10.46 -13.57 4.09
N ASN A 168 -10.10 -14.08 5.27
CA ASN A 168 -9.31 -15.29 5.39
C ASN A 168 -9.93 -16.43 4.57
N ASP A 169 -9.11 -17.09 3.76
CA ASP A 169 -9.53 -18.15 2.84
C ASP A 169 -9.37 -19.52 3.51
N ASP A 170 -10.38 -20.37 3.30
CA ASP A 170 -10.29 -21.79 3.63
C ASP A 170 -9.15 -22.45 2.83
N TRP A 171 -8.42 -23.35 3.47
CA TRP A 171 -7.40 -24.17 2.85
C TRP A 171 -7.38 -25.58 3.43
N VAL A 172 -6.77 -26.50 2.69
CA VAL A 172 -6.67 -27.91 3.08
C VAL A 172 -5.26 -28.19 3.56
N ARG A 173 -5.16 -28.66 4.80
CA ARG A 173 -3.93 -29.08 5.46
C ARG A 173 -3.38 -30.38 4.89
N GLU A 174 -2.14 -30.71 5.24
CA GLU A 174 -1.52 -31.96 4.77
C GLU A 174 -2.27 -33.21 5.25
N ASP A 175 -2.88 -33.15 6.43
CA ASP A 175 -3.70 -34.24 7.00
C ASP A 175 -5.11 -34.33 6.41
N GLY A 176 -5.47 -33.44 5.48
CA GLY A 176 -6.77 -33.35 4.83
C GLY A 176 -7.82 -32.54 5.60
N ALA A 177 -7.48 -31.96 6.75
CA ALA A 177 -8.38 -31.07 7.48
C ALA A 177 -8.55 -29.72 6.74
N VAL A 178 -9.76 -29.16 6.80
CA VAL A 178 -10.03 -27.80 6.29
C VAL A 178 -9.80 -26.79 7.42
N HIS A 179 -9.02 -25.76 7.14
CA HIS A 179 -8.73 -24.66 8.06
C HIS A 179 -9.14 -23.33 7.43
N ASP A 180 -9.75 -22.45 8.21
CA ASP A 180 -10.39 -21.17 7.80
C ASP A 180 -9.43 -19.99 7.55
N GLY A 181 -8.13 -20.26 7.36
CA GLY A 181 -7.12 -19.22 7.15
C GLY A 181 -6.78 -18.36 8.39
N TRP A 182 -7.35 -18.64 9.57
CA TRP A 182 -6.91 -18.02 10.83
C TRP A 182 -5.66 -18.69 11.39
N VAL A 183 -4.49 -18.09 11.15
CA VAL A 183 -3.18 -18.69 11.43
C VAL A 183 -2.49 -17.96 12.58
N THR A 184 -2.30 -18.64 13.71
CA THR A 184 -1.80 -18.05 14.96
C THR A 184 -0.37 -18.46 15.33
N ASN A 185 0.28 -19.32 14.54
CA ASN A 185 1.63 -19.77 14.84
C ASN A 185 2.49 -20.06 13.60
N PHE A 186 3.81 -19.99 13.78
CA PHE A 186 4.79 -20.15 12.71
C PHE A 186 4.75 -21.52 11.98
N PRO A 187 4.61 -22.67 12.67
CA PRO A 187 4.43 -23.96 11.99
C PRO A 187 3.22 -23.99 11.06
N LEU A 188 2.06 -23.52 11.54
CA LEU A 188 0.84 -23.46 10.73
C LEU A 188 0.97 -22.49 9.55
N LEU A 189 1.66 -21.36 9.75
CA LEU A 189 1.96 -20.43 8.66
C LEU A 189 2.88 -21.07 7.61
N SER A 190 3.89 -21.81 8.06
CA SER A 190 4.79 -22.53 7.15
C SER A 190 4.02 -23.53 6.29
N GLU A 191 3.15 -24.35 6.91
CA GLU A 191 2.30 -25.31 6.20
C GLU A 191 1.37 -24.61 5.21
N TRP A 192 0.73 -23.50 5.60
CA TRP A 192 -0.13 -22.71 4.73
C TRP A 192 0.61 -22.12 3.52
N VAL A 193 1.83 -21.62 3.71
CA VAL A 193 2.66 -21.10 2.61
C VAL A 193 3.02 -22.22 1.63
N GLU A 194 3.30 -23.41 2.14
CA GLU A 194 3.74 -24.58 1.38
C GLU A 194 2.60 -25.41 0.77
N GLN A 195 1.34 -25.02 0.98
CA GLN A 195 0.17 -25.82 0.59
C GLN A 195 0.10 -26.20 -0.92
N ASP A 196 0.72 -25.41 -1.79
CA ASP A 196 0.76 -25.73 -3.23
C ASP A 196 1.92 -26.70 -3.56
N GLY A 197 2.75 -27.08 -2.60
CA GLY A 197 3.96 -27.90 -2.74
C GLY A 197 5.17 -27.13 -3.27
N GLU A 198 6.33 -27.79 -3.27
CA GLU A 198 7.61 -27.15 -3.61
C GLU A 198 7.60 -26.53 -5.03
N PRO A 199 7.99 -25.25 -5.21
CA PRO A 199 7.88 -24.55 -6.49
C PRO A 199 8.83 -25.09 -7.56
N VAL A 200 10.00 -25.57 -7.15
CA VAL A 200 11.02 -26.12 -8.04
C VAL A 200 11.58 -27.37 -7.40
N ARG A 201 11.51 -28.50 -8.09
CA ARG A 201 12.10 -29.77 -7.66
C ARG A 201 12.80 -30.46 -8.83
N VAL A 202 13.74 -31.35 -8.52
CA VAL A 202 14.40 -32.19 -9.52
C VAL A 202 13.73 -33.57 -9.50
N GLU A 203 13.10 -33.95 -10.60
CA GLU A 203 12.53 -35.28 -10.80
C GLU A 203 13.22 -35.95 -11.99
N ASP A 204 13.77 -37.15 -11.78
CA ASP A 204 14.48 -37.92 -12.81
C ASP A 204 15.60 -37.16 -13.54
N GLY A 205 16.22 -36.19 -12.86
CA GLY A 205 17.28 -35.34 -13.41
C GLY A 205 16.78 -34.10 -14.18
N GLU A 206 15.47 -33.88 -14.27
CA GLU A 206 14.85 -32.71 -14.89
C GLU A 206 14.31 -31.72 -13.84
N VAL A 207 14.41 -30.43 -14.14
CA VAL A 207 13.89 -29.36 -13.27
C VAL A 207 12.40 -29.19 -13.55
N VAL A 208 11.57 -29.65 -12.60
CA VAL A 208 10.11 -29.50 -12.64
C VAL A 208 9.73 -28.24 -11.88
N ARG A 209 9.01 -27.33 -12.55
CA ARG A 209 8.44 -26.12 -11.94
C ARG A 209 6.96 -26.31 -11.68
N ARG A 210 6.54 -26.08 -10.44
CA ARG A 210 5.14 -26.13 -10.04
C ARG A 210 4.59 -24.70 -9.97
N GLU A 211 3.41 -24.51 -10.53
CA GLU A 211 2.67 -23.26 -10.43
C GLU A 211 2.28 -22.98 -8.96
N GLN A 212 2.46 -21.73 -8.52
CA GLN A 212 2.18 -21.29 -7.15
C GLN A 212 1.05 -20.28 -7.17
N SER A 213 0.00 -20.53 -6.39
CA SER A 213 -1.06 -19.55 -6.19
C SER A 213 -0.48 -18.31 -5.49
N PRO A 214 -0.88 -17.09 -5.86
CA PRO A 214 -0.52 -15.88 -5.12
C PRO A 214 -1.07 -15.99 -3.70
N LYS A 215 -0.23 -15.67 -2.71
CA LYS A 215 -0.61 -15.74 -1.29
C LYS A 215 -0.42 -14.38 -0.63
N LEU A 216 -1.20 -14.06 0.38
CA LEU A 216 -0.97 -12.93 1.28
C LEU A 216 -1.19 -13.35 2.72
N PHE A 217 -0.17 -13.16 3.55
CA PHE A 217 -0.32 -13.25 4.99
C PHE A 217 -0.34 -11.86 5.63
N VAL A 218 -1.35 -11.57 6.46
CA VAL A 218 -1.44 -10.35 7.27
C VAL A 218 -1.17 -10.70 8.73
N GLY A 219 -0.01 -10.30 9.24
CA GLY A 219 0.39 -10.53 10.63
C GLY A 219 0.24 -9.26 11.46
N ASP A 220 -0.70 -9.25 12.40
CA ASP A 220 -0.81 -8.22 13.44
C ASP A 220 -0.01 -8.61 14.69
N GLU A 221 0.55 -7.60 15.36
CA GLU A 221 1.30 -7.74 16.62
C GLU A 221 2.45 -8.78 16.66
N PHE A 222 3.08 -9.12 15.53
CA PHE A 222 4.23 -10.05 15.52
C PHE A 222 5.38 -9.65 16.47
N SER A 223 5.45 -8.37 16.83
CA SER A 223 6.45 -7.80 17.72
C SER A 223 6.17 -7.94 19.23
N SER A 224 4.93 -8.16 19.66
CA SER A 224 4.62 -8.28 21.10
C SER A 224 5.33 -9.51 21.69
N ALA A 225 5.47 -10.57 20.89
CA ALA A 225 6.31 -11.73 21.17
C ALA A 225 7.82 -11.48 21.14
N GLY A 226 8.31 -10.33 20.62
CA GLY A 226 9.74 -10.01 20.46
C GLY A 226 10.30 -8.97 21.44
N SER A 227 9.46 -8.36 22.29
CA SER A 227 9.80 -7.19 23.12
C SER A 227 10.75 -7.44 24.31
N GLY A 228 11.25 -8.66 24.50
CA GLY A 228 12.09 -9.03 25.64
C GLY A 228 13.44 -9.65 25.25
N SER A 229 14.52 -9.25 25.94
CA SER A 229 15.75 -10.03 25.99
C SER A 229 15.45 -11.43 26.55
N GLY A 230 15.67 -12.48 25.76
CA GLY A 230 15.39 -13.87 26.17
C GLY A 230 15.23 -14.83 24.98
N GLU A 231 14.60 -15.99 25.26
CA GLU A 231 14.36 -17.08 24.31
C GLU A 231 13.48 -16.66 23.12
N GLN A 232 12.46 -15.82 23.35
CA GLN A 232 11.56 -15.35 22.30
C GLN A 232 12.23 -14.41 21.28
N ALA A 233 13.07 -13.47 21.71
CA ALA A 233 13.86 -12.65 20.78
C ALA A 233 14.90 -13.49 20.01
N HIS A 234 15.37 -14.60 20.58
CA HIS A 234 16.19 -15.55 19.84
C HIS A 234 15.36 -16.31 18.79
N LEU A 235 14.13 -16.73 19.11
CA LEU A 235 13.20 -17.36 18.16
C LEU A 235 12.82 -16.42 17.00
N VAL A 236 12.49 -15.16 17.27
CA VAL A 236 12.22 -14.16 16.20
C VAL A 236 13.41 -14.06 15.25
N ARG A 237 14.64 -13.94 15.77
CA ARG A 237 15.87 -13.90 14.95
C ARG A 237 16.09 -15.18 14.15
N LYS A 238 15.75 -16.33 14.73
CA LYS A 238 15.91 -17.65 14.12
C LYS A 238 14.85 -17.94 13.04
N LEU A 239 13.62 -17.42 13.17
CA LEU A 239 12.49 -17.84 12.35
C LEU A 239 12.01 -16.78 11.36
N MET A 240 12.25 -15.49 11.63
CA MET A 240 11.83 -14.42 10.72
C MET A 240 12.54 -14.50 9.36
N GLY A 241 13.85 -14.78 9.36
CA GLY A 241 14.64 -15.03 8.14
C GLY A 241 14.04 -16.10 7.24
N PRO A 242 13.90 -17.34 7.76
CA PRO A 242 13.22 -18.42 7.06
C PRO A 242 11.82 -18.03 6.59
N LEU A 243 11.02 -17.33 7.42
CA LEU A 243 9.66 -16.94 7.06
C LEU A 243 9.64 -16.06 5.81
N VAL A 244 10.42 -14.98 5.82
CA VAL A 244 10.45 -14.03 4.70
C VAL A 244 10.92 -14.74 3.43
N PHE A 245 11.98 -15.54 3.52
CA PHE A 245 12.47 -16.27 2.36
C PHE A 245 11.43 -17.27 1.83
N LYS A 246 10.79 -18.03 2.72
CA LYS A 246 9.77 -19.00 2.38
C LYS A 246 8.57 -18.33 1.71
N ILE A 247 8.00 -17.29 2.30
CA ILE A 247 6.90 -16.53 1.69
C ILE A 247 7.27 -16.10 0.27
N ARG A 248 8.50 -15.62 0.04
CA ARG A 248 8.96 -15.23 -1.30
C ARG A 248 9.10 -16.39 -2.27
N LYS A 249 9.72 -17.49 -1.84
CA LYS A 249 9.88 -18.71 -2.65
C LYS A 249 8.54 -19.25 -3.16
N TYR A 250 7.48 -19.15 -2.35
CA TYR A 250 6.16 -19.71 -2.64
C TYR A 250 5.15 -18.68 -3.18
N ASN A 251 5.62 -17.59 -3.81
CA ASN A 251 4.80 -16.54 -4.42
C ASN A 251 3.82 -15.85 -3.44
N GLY A 252 4.25 -15.69 -2.19
CA GLY A 252 3.49 -15.04 -1.12
C GLY A 252 3.91 -13.61 -0.85
N ALA A 253 2.99 -12.80 -0.37
CA ALA A 253 3.22 -11.47 0.19
C ALA A 253 3.09 -11.53 1.71
N LEU A 254 3.81 -10.65 2.41
CA LEU A 254 3.73 -10.50 3.87
C LEU A 254 3.41 -9.06 4.21
N ILE A 255 2.30 -8.82 4.91
CA ILE A 255 2.03 -7.54 5.58
C ILE A 255 2.27 -7.74 7.06
N TYR A 256 3.28 -7.07 7.59
CA TYR A 256 3.64 -7.06 9.01
C TYR A 256 3.13 -5.78 9.66
N ILE A 257 2.32 -5.89 10.70
CA ILE A 257 1.81 -4.72 11.44
C ILE A 257 2.54 -4.61 12.78
N GLY A 258 3.14 -3.44 13.02
CA GLY A 258 3.90 -3.14 14.25
C GLY A 258 3.47 -1.83 14.91
N HIS A 259 3.83 -1.67 16.18
CA HIS A 259 3.51 -0.45 16.93
C HIS A 259 4.50 0.68 16.65
N ASP A 260 5.79 0.37 16.71
CA ASP A 260 6.87 1.34 16.54
C ASP A 260 8.08 0.74 15.84
N GLU A 261 9.02 1.60 15.45
CA GLU A 261 10.24 1.21 14.76
C GLU A 261 11.08 0.22 15.56
N SER A 262 11.08 0.31 16.90
CA SER A 262 11.90 -0.53 17.78
C SER A 262 11.34 -1.94 17.95
N SER A 263 10.05 -2.14 17.64
CA SER A 263 9.37 -3.42 17.79
C SER A 263 9.60 -4.36 16.60
N ILE A 264 10.17 -3.88 15.50
CA ILE A 264 10.34 -4.67 14.28
C ILE A 264 11.72 -5.34 14.23
N HIS A 265 11.75 -6.59 13.76
CA HIS A 265 13.00 -7.26 13.45
C HIS A 265 13.76 -6.54 12.30
N PRO A 266 15.04 -6.16 12.47
CA PRO A 266 15.76 -5.33 11.51
C PRO A 266 15.88 -5.89 10.09
N MET A 267 15.81 -7.21 9.92
CA MET A 267 15.73 -7.81 8.59
C MET A 267 14.49 -7.34 7.80
N LEU A 268 13.35 -7.13 8.47
CA LEU A 268 12.13 -6.61 7.83
C LEU A 268 12.32 -5.17 7.32
N TRP A 269 13.23 -4.39 7.91
CA TRP A 269 13.58 -3.06 7.40
C TRP A 269 14.32 -3.09 6.06
N ARG A 270 14.92 -4.24 5.72
CA ARG A 270 15.81 -4.36 4.56
C ARG A 270 15.16 -5.06 3.38
N VAL A 271 14.26 -5.99 3.66
CA VAL A 271 13.58 -6.80 2.65
C VAL A 271 12.21 -6.24 2.28
N GLY A 272 11.68 -5.28 3.04
CA GLY A 272 10.33 -4.78 2.86
C GLY A 272 10.18 -3.27 2.84
N THR A 273 9.11 -2.79 2.23
CA THR A 273 8.73 -1.38 2.21
C THR A 273 8.11 -0.98 3.54
N ILE A 274 8.58 0.12 4.13
CA ILE A 274 8.13 0.56 5.45
C ILE A 274 7.09 1.67 5.25
N ILE A 275 5.89 1.47 5.80
CA ILE A 275 4.79 2.44 5.73
C ILE A 275 4.35 2.81 7.14
N LYS A 276 4.57 4.05 7.54
CA LYS A 276 4.15 4.56 8.86
C LYS A 276 2.85 5.33 8.75
N LYS A 277 1.79 4.80 9.34
CA LYS A 277 0.51 5.48 9.55
C LYS A 277 0.67 6.58 10.59
N VAL A 278 0.49 7.81 10.15
CA VAL A 278 0.44 9.00 11.01
C VAL A 278 -0.95 9.13 11.63
N ASP A 279 -1.97 8.93 10.80
CA ASP A 279 -3.38 8.92 11.16
C ASP A 279 -4.15 8.02 10.16
N LYS A 280 -5.49 7.96 10.28
CA LYS A 280 -6.34 7.10 9.43
C LYS A 280 -6.27 7.44 7.93
N LYS A 281 -6.00 8.69 7.56
CA LYS A 281 -6.00 9.20 6.18
C LYS A 281 -4.60 9.46 5.60
N THR A 282 -3.57 9.44 6.43
CA THR A 282 -2.20 9.80 6.04
C THR A 282 -1.20 8.69 6.37
N ALA A 283 -0.27 8.42 5.45
CA ALA A 283 0.87 7.53 5.68
C ALA A 283 2.17 8.08 5.08
N LEU A 284 3.29 7.75 5.72
CA LEU A 284 4.64 8.02 5.22
C LEU A 284 5.24 6.73 4.71
N ILE A 285 5.88 6.77 3.54
CA ILE A 285 6.64 5.64 3.00
C ILE A 285 8.13 5.91 3.24
N ALA A 286 8.86 4.90 3.63
CA ALA A 286 10.29 4.94 3.84
C ALA A 286 10.94 3.64 3.37
N ASP A 287 12.17 3.74 2.87
CA ASP A 287 12.93 2.58 2.42
C ASP A 287 13.77 1.95 3.53
N ARG A 288 14.06 2.69 4.61
CA ARG A 288 14.97 2.23 5.67
C ARG A 288 14.55 2.74 7.06
N ILE A 289 14.96 2.00 8.09
CA ILE A 289 15.01 2.47 9.49
C ILE A 289 16.46 2.42 9.95
N SER A 290 16.93 3.50 10.56
CA SER A 290 18.25 3.57 11.19
C SER A 290 18.15 4.29 12.53
N ASN A 291 18.80 3.72 13.57
CA ASN A 291 18.78 4.25 14.93
C ASN A 291 17.36 4.54 15.46
N GLY A 292 16.39 3.65 15.16
CA GLY A 292 14.99 3.79 15.59
C GLY A 292 14.21 4.92 14.91
N ASN A 293 14.75 5.50 13.83
CA ASN A 293 14.09 6.54 13.05
C ASN A 293 13.97 6.11 11.59
N LEU A 294 12.86 6.49 10.94
CA LEU A 294 12.71 6.34 9.49
C LEU A 294 13.79 7.15 8.76
N GLN A 295 14.42 6.52 7.78
CA GLN A 295 15.37 7.13 6.86
C GLN A 295 14.82 7.03 5.44
N ASP A 296 15.32 7.89 4.55
CA ASP A 296 14.91 7.90 3.14
C ASP A 296 13.38 8.00 2.97
N VAL A 297 12.76 8.81 3.82
CA VAL A 297 11.32 9.04 3.79
C VAL A 297 10.96 9.74 2.49
N GLU A 298 10.00 9.16 1.77
CA GLU A 298 9.46 9.78 0.56
C GLU A 298 8.92 11.17 0.91
N LYS A 299 9.34 12.18 0.12
CA LYS A 299 8.95 13.58 0.37
C LYS A 299 7.45 13.82 0.30
N LEU A 300 6.74 12.99 -0.48
CA LEU A 300 5.30 13.09 -0.67
C LEU A 300 4.58 12.00 0.15
N PRO A 301 3.85 12.35 1.24
CA PRO A 301 3.03 11.39 1.97
C PRO A 301 1.92 10.80 1.09
N LEU A 302 1.44 9.61 1.46
CA LEU A 302 0.16 9.09 0.98
C LEU A 302 -0.96 9.80 1.73
N ASN A 303 -1.75 10.59 1.03
CA ASN A 303 -2.92 11.32 1.56
C ASN A 303 -4.19 10.75 0.95
N GLY A 304 -5.33 10.97 1.61
CA GLY A 304 -6.62 10.47 1.11
C GLY A 304 -6.64 8.95 1.10
N ILE A 305 -6.17 8.30 2.16
CA ILE A 305 -6.24 6.84 2.22
C ILE A 305 -7.72 6.42 2.37
N PRO A 306 -8.30 5.66 1.41
CA PRO A 306 -9.65 5.14 1.54
C PRO A 306 -9.71 4.07 2.64
N LYS A 307 -10.92 3.77 3.12
CA LYS A 307 -11.10 2.61 4.01
C LYS A 307 -11.08 1.34 3.18
N THR A 308 -10.63 0.25 3.79
CA THR A 308 -10.74 -1.07 3.15
C THR A 308 -12.19 -1.57 3.14
N ASN A 309 -12.55 -2.43 2.18
CA ASN A 309 -13.82 -3.18 2.23
C ASN A 309 -13.65 -4.52 2.97
N TRP A 310 -12.44 -4.89 3.39
CA TRP A 310 -12.19 -6.04 4.25
C TRP A 310 -12.68 -5.74 5.66
N ASN A 311 -13.81 -6.33 6.02
CA ASN A 311 -14.41 -6.15 7.33
C ASN A 311 -13.63 -6.92 8.40
N MET A 312 -13.13 -6.21 9.41
CA MET A 312 -12.47 -6.75 10.60
C MET A 312 -12.70 -5.84 11.81
N ALA A 313 -12.60 -6.39 13.03
CA ALA A 313 -12.65 -5.61 14.25
C ALA A 313 -11.26 -5.03 14.55
N THR A 314 -11.03 -3.76 14.21
CA THR A 314 -9.70 -3.11 14.35
C THR A 314 -9.21 -2.91 15.79
N GLU A 315 -10.03 -3.26 16.78
CA GLU A 315 -9.71 -3.18 18.22
C GLU A 315 -9.45 -4.56 18.85
N GLU A 316 -9.53 -5.62 18.05
CA GLU A 316 -9.19 -6.98 18.50
C GLU A 316 -7.69 -7.09 18.78
N ALA A 317 -7.33 -7.69 19.92
CA ALA A 317 -5.95 -8.10 20.17
C ALA A 317 -5.69 -9.41 19.44
N SER A 318 -4.66 -9.44 18.60
CA SER A 318 -4.28 -10.64 17.84
C SER A 318 -3.12 -11.34 18.54
N ASP A 319 -3.23 -12.65 18.75
CA ASP A 319 -2.18 -13.45 19.34
C ASP A 319 -1.27 -14.08 18.27
N TRP A 320 0.01 -14.25 18.59
CA TRP A 320 1.00 -14.91 17.72
C TRP A 320 1.98 -15.77 18.52
N SER A 321 2.31 -16.94 17.99
CA SER A 321 3.32 -17.84 18.55
C SER A 321 4.38 -18.27 17.52
N TRP A 322 5.65 -18.24 17.93
CA TRP A 322 6.76 -18.74 17.11
C TRP A 322 6.92 -20.26 17.15
N THR A 323 6.19 -20.93 18.04
CA THR A 323 6.23 -22.39 18.22
C THR A 323 4.82 -22.96 18.12
N ALA A 324 4.71 -24.27 17.86
CA ALA A 324 3.44 -24.97 17.96
C ALA A 324 2.89 -24.88 19.41
N PRO A 325 1.55 -24.91 19.60
CA PRO A 325 0.97 -25.15 20.92
C PRO A 325 1.51 -26.46 21.46
N SER A 326 1.99 -26.47 22.71
CA SER A 326 2.71 -27.59 23.32
C SER A 326 1.94 -28.90 23.23
N THR A 327 2.27 -29.68 22.21
CA THR A 327 2.17 -31.13 22.14
C THR A 327 3.58 -31.56 21.74
N GLU A 328 4.17 -32.47 22.52
CA GLU A 328 5.54 -32.94 22.37
C GLU A 328 5.73 -33.61 21.01
N ASP A 329 6.02 -32.84 19.96
CA ASP A 329 6.45 -33.38 18.67
C ASP A 329 7.52 -32.47 18.06
N GLU A 330 8.57 -33.12 17.57
CA GLU A 330 9.81 -32.53 17.04
C GLU A 330 9.52 -31.59 15.86
N ALA A 331 9.39 -30.29 16.13
CA ALA A 331 9.55 -29.29 15.09
C ALA A 331 10.99 -29.37 14.56
N GLY A 332 11.18 -29.90 13.35
CA GLY A 332 12.48 -30.00 12.69
C GLY A 332 13.23 -28.67 12.72
N ASP A 333 14.54 -28.69 12.97
CA ASP A 333 15.33 -27.48 13.20
C ASP A 333 15.31 -26.54 11.99
N PRO A 334 14.65 -25.37 12.06
CA PRO A 334 14.53 -24.45 10.92
C PRO A 334 15.88 -23.86 10.49
N LEU A 335 16.95 -24.04 11.29
CA LEU A 335 18.33 -23.66 10.94
C LEU A 335 19.01 -24.60 9.96
N ASN A 336 18.49 -25.82 9.78
CA ASN A 336 19.04 -26.79 8.82
C ASN A 336 18.48 -26.59 7.40
N ASP A 337 17.56 -25.63 7.22
CA ASP A 337 17.10 -25.22 5.91
C ASP A 337 18.19 -24.37 5.23
N ASP A 338 18.78 -24.88 4.14
CA ASP A 338 19.78 -24.15 3.38
C ASP A 338 19.23 -22.84 2.80
N ASP A 339 17.93 -22.76 2.57
CA ASP A 339 17.26 -21.54 2.13
C ASP A 339 17.22 -20.47 3.25
N ALA A 340 17.08 -20.88 4.51
CA ALA A 340 17.20 -19.99 5.66
C ALA A 340 18.62 -19.42 5.81
N LYS A 341 19.64 -20.26 5.63
CA LYS A 341 21.04 -19.82 5.70
C LYS A 341 21.38 -18.79 4.62
N LYS A 342 20.84 -18.94 3.41
CA LYS A 342 20.97 -17.95 2.34
C LYS A 342 20.37 -16.60 2.73
N ALA A 343 19.16 -16.60 3.30
CA ALA A 343 18.51 -15.38 3.79
C ALA A 343 19.29 -14.68 4.92
N PHE A 344 19.87 -15.47 5.84
CA PHE A 344 20.74 -14.93 6.88
C PHE A 344 22.04 -14.35 6.31
N MET A 345 22.67 -15.00 5.34
CA MET A 345 23.88 -14.48 4.73
C MET A 345 23.61 -13.17 3.98
N TRP A 346 22.49 -13.08 3.26
CA TRP A 346 22.04 -11.82 2.63
C TRP A 346 21.84 -10.70 3.66
N THR A 347 21.24 -11.04 4.82
CA THR A 347 21.09 -10.10 5.94
C THR A 347 22.44 -9.62 6.47
N LEU A 348 23.41 -10.52 6.61
CA LEU A 348 24.77 -10.18 7.03
C LEU A 348 25.45 -9.26 6.01
N LYS A 349 25.35 -9.56 4.71
CA LYS A 349 25.90 -8.71 3.65
C LYS A 349 25.36 -7.27 3.75
N ALA A 350 24.07 -7.10 3.97
CA ALA A 350 23.50 -5.77 4.16
C ALA A 350 23.97 -5.08 5.47
N CYS A 351 24.24 -5.83 6.55
CA CYS A 351 24.80 -5.26 7.78
C CYS A 351 26.19 -4.70 7.53
N ARG A 352 26.96 -5.43 6.72
CA ARG A 352 28.30 -5.04 6.32
C ARG A 352 28.30 -3.81 5.42
N ASP A 353 27.36 -3.71 4.48
CA ASP A 353 27.18 -2.53 3.62
C ASP A 353 26.84 -1.26 4.43
N GLU A 354 26.13 -1.41 5.55
CA GLU A 354 25.86 -0.34 6.52
C GLU A 354 27.05 -0.05 7.47
N GLY A 355 28.19 -0.73 7.29
CA GLY A 355 29.40 -0.53 8.07
C GLY A 355 29.39 -1.20 9.45
N MET A 356 28.48 -2.15 9.70
CA MET A 356 28.42 -2.86 10.98
C MET A 356 29.53 -3.91 11.12
N SER A 357 30.10 -4.01 12.32
CA SER A 357 31.05 -5.08 12.66
C SER A 357 30.37 -6.45 12.76
N PRO A 358 31.11 -7.58 12.65
CA PRO A 358 30.56 -8.94 12.85
C PRO A 358 29.84 -9.10 14.19
N ASN A 359 30.34 -8.48 15.25
CA ASN A 359 29.71 -8.48 16.57
C ASN A 359 28.33 -7.81 16.55
N GLN A 360 28.20 -6.67 15.88
CA GLN A 360 26.92 -5.98 15.72
C GLN A 360 25.99 -6.76 14.79
N ALA A 361 26.51 -7.29 13.68
CA ALA A 361 25.73 -8.06 12.71
C ALA A 361 25.16 -9.36 13.31
N SER A 362 25.90 -10.00 14.21
CA SER A 362 25.45 -11.21 14.93
C SER A 362 24.19 -11.00 15.78
N GLN A 363 23.83 -9.74 16.10
CA GLN A 363 22.61 -9.45 16.84
C GLN A 363 21.34 -9.66 16.00
N PHE A 364 21.44 -9.76 14.68
CA PHE A 364 20.31 -9.85 13.73
C PHE A 364 20.14 -11.23 13.09
N VAL A 365 21.03 -12.17 13.42
CA VAL A 365 21.00 -13.55 12.92
C VAL A 365 21.15 -14.52 14.08
N PRO A 366 20.75 -15.79 13.94
CA PRO A 366 20.86 -16.77 15.03
C PRO A 366 22.29 -17.32 15.23
N PHE A 367 23.30 -16.74 14.55
CA PHE A 367 24.67 -17.22 14.55
C PHE A 367 25.59 -16.40 15.46
N SER A 368 26.62 -17.06 16.00
CA SER A 368 27.65 -16.39 16.79
C SER A 368 28.46 -15.40 15.95
N HIS A 369 29.05 -14.39 16.58
CA HIS A 369 29.95 -13.45 15.91
C HIS A 369 31.15 -14.13 15.23
N THR A 370 31.63 -15.26 15.76
CA THR A 370 32.69 -16.08 15.14
C THR A 370 32.19 -16.67 13.82
N THR A 371 31.00 -17.28 13.83
CA THR A 371 30.38 -17.83 12.61
C THR A 371 30.12 -16.74 11.57
N VAL A 372 29.69 -15.56 12.01
CA VAL A 372 29.50 -14.40 11.12
C VAL A 372 30.81 -13.95 10.49
N TYR A 373 31.91 -13.98 11.26
CA TYR A 373 33.25 -13.67 10.76
C TYR A 373 33.66 -14.66 9.66
N ASP A 374 33.54 -15.96 9.92
CA ASP A 374 33.89 -17.01 8.95
C ASP A 374 33.06 -16.88 7.65
N TRP A 375 31.78 -16.53 7.77
CA TRP A 375 30.89 -16.33 6.61
C TRP A 375 31.26 -15.09 5.79
N TYR A 376 31.75 -14.04 6.45
CA TYR A 376 32.25 -12.86 5.77
C TYR A 376 33.55 -13.11 5.03
N ASP A 377 34.47 -13.89 5.61
CA ASP A 377 35.70 -14.28 4.96
C ASP A 377 35.41 -15.13 3.71
N ASP A 378 34.56 -16.16 3.83
CA ASP A 378 34.15 -16.98 2.68
C ASP A 378 33.44 -16.16 1.59
N TYR A 379 32.63 -15.16 1.98
CA TYR A 379 32.00 -14.24 1.03
C TYR A 379 33.03 -13.39 0.25
N ASP A 380 34.02 -12.83 0.95
CA ASP A 380 35.04 -11.97 0.35
C ASP A 380 35.98 -12.75 -0.59
N GLU A 381 36.28 -13.99 -0.23
CA GLU A 381 37.07 -14.91 -1.04
C GLU A 381 36.32 -15.41 -2.29
N GLY A 382 35.04 -15.06 -2.44
CA GLY A 382 34.20 -15.51 -3.55
C GLY A 382 33.75 -16.97 -3.41
N GLY A 383 33.67 -17.45 -2.18
CA GLY A 383 33.24 -18.79 -1.83
C GLY A 383 31.74 -19.02 -1.89
N GLU A 384 31.30 -20.07 -1.21
CA GLU A 384 29.91 -20.54 -1.21
C GLU A 384 28.93 -19.46 -0.73
N LYS A 385 29.30 -18.68 0.29
CA LYS A 385 28.45 -17.62 0.87
C LYS A 385 28.19 -16.48 -0.09
N ARG A 386 29.08 -16.24 -1.05
CA ARG A 386 28.84 -15.26 -2.14
C ARG A 386 27.76 -15.75 -3.08
N ASN A 387 27.83 -17.01 -3.50
CA ASN A 387 26.80 -17.62 -4.34
C ASN A 387 25.42 -17.63 -3.65
N TRP A 388 25.39 -17.79 -2.32
CA TRP A 388 24.16 -17.70 -1.54
C TRP A 388 23.50 -16.31 -1.64
N VAL A 389 24.28 -15.23 -1.49
CA VAL A 389 23.76 -13.86 -1.63
C VAL A 389 23.27 -13.60 -3.05
N GLU A 390 24.03 -14.04 -4.07
CA GLU A 390 23.64 -13.88 -5.47
C GLU A 390 22.35 -14.65 -5.81
N THR A 391 22.16 -15.84 -5.23
CA THR A 391 20.92 -16.61 -5.37
C THR A 391 19.73 -15.87 -4.76
N VAL A 392 19.93 -15.26 -3.58
CA VAL A 392 18.88 -14.46 -2.94
C VAL A 392 18.58 -13.21 -3.76
N ASP A 393 19.59 -12.48 -4.23
CA ASP A 393 19.39 -11.30 -5.09
C ASP A 393 18.61 -11.64 -6.37
N GLN A 394 18.79 -12.83 -6.96
CA GLN A 394 18.01 -13.29 -8.11
C GLN A 394 16.55 -13.64 -7.79
N VAL A 395 16.25 -14.02 -6.55
CA VAL A 395 14.89 -14.28 -6.06
C VAL A 395 14.23 -13.00 -5.53
N ILE A 396 15.05 -12.02 -5.11
CA ILE A 396 14.61 -10.76 -4.51
C ILE A 396 14.39 -9.66 -5.56
N ALA A 397 15.19 -9.61 -6.62
CA ALA A 397 15.06 -8.69 -7.76
C ALA A 397 13.92 -9.09 -8.70
#